data_AF-A0A126YWD4-F1
#
_entry.id   AF-A0A126YWD4-F1
#
_cell.length_a   1.000
_cell.length_b   1.000
_cell.length_c   1.000
_cell.angle_alpha   90.00
_cell.angle_beta   90.00
_cell.angle_gamma   90.00
#
_symmetry.space_group_name_H-M   'P 1'
#
loop_
_entity.id
_entity.type
_entity.pdbx_description
1 polymer ?
#
loop_
_entity_poly.entity_id
_entity_poly.type
_entity_poly.pdbx_seq_one_letter_code
_entity_poly.pdbx_strand_id
1 'polypeptide(L)'
;MIFDQEAFMVQRSSPRRRRQLADFGENIRRWRAVNGMSASELADRAAVSRQTLRAIEAGEGGRIDSLFAVLGALGIADTAVAGIDPYKSEVARVRIDEILRNGGTL
;
A
#
# COMPACT_ATOMS: atom_id res chain seq x y z
N MET A 1 -45.31 -8.79 -8.57
CA MET A 1 -44.49 -8.87 -7.34
C MET A 1 -43.07 -8.49 -7.74
N ILE A 2 -42.76 -7.19 -7.67
CA ILE A 2 -41.46 -6.61 -8.00
C ILE A 2 -40.64 -6.70 -6.72
N PHE A 3 -39.60 -7.54 -6.70
CA PHE A 3 -38.60 -7.48 -5.64
C PHE A 3 -37.60 -6.39 -6.00
N ASP A 4 -37.59 -5.40 -5.13
CA ASP A 4 -36.76 -4.22 -5.13
C ASP A 4 -35.27 -4.60 -5.15
N GLN A 5 -34.57 -4.25 -6.23
CA GLN A 5 -33.11 -4.33 -6.34
C GLN A 5 -32.46 -3.02 -5.87
N GLU A 6 -32.88 -2.53 -4.70
CA GLU A 6 -32.17 -1.47 -3.99
C GLU A 6 -30.85 -2.03 -3.44
N ALA A 7 -29.83 -1.92 -4.28
CA ALA A 7 -28.44 -1.66 -3.93
C ALA A 7 -28.05 -2.04 -2.49
N PHE A 8 -27.62 -3.29 -2.30
CA PHE A 8 -26.66 -3.60 -1.24
C PHE A 8 -25.32 -2.96 -1.61
N MET A 9 -25.24 -1.62 -1.49
CA MET A 9 -24.00 -0.87 -1.44
C MET A 9 -23.27 -1.35 -0.18
N VAL A 10 -22.49 -2.42 -0.31
CA VAL A 10 -21.44 -2.77 0.64
C VAL A 10 -20.68 -1.49 0.91
N GLN A 11 -20.68 -1.02 2.16
CA GLN A 11 -19.95 0.18 2.55
C GLN A 11 -18.47 -0.01 2.17
N ARG A 12 -18.04 0.52 1.02
CA ARG A 12 -16.72 0.26 0.41
C ARG A 12 -15.56 0.73 1.28
N SER A 13 -15.83 1.46 2.38
CA SER A 13 -14.83 1.91 3.34
C SER A 13 -15.15 1.43 4.76
N SER A 14 -14.50 0.35 5.20
CA SER A 14 -14.46 0.02 6.62
C SER A 14 -13.64 1.08 7.37
N PRO A 15 -14.04 1.50 8.59
CA PRO A 15 -13.26 2.45 9.40
C PRO A 15 -11.84 1.97 9.67
N ARG A 16 -11.63 0.64 9.72
CA ARG A 16 -10.30 0.03 9.82
C ARG A 16 -9.45 0.31 8.58
N ARG A 17 -10.00 0.14 7.37
CA ARG A 17 -9.29 0.39 6.11
C ARG A 17 -8.86 1.85 5.99
N ARG A 18 -9.74 2.79 6.36
CA ARG A 18 -9.40 4.23 6.35
C ARG A 18 -8.23 4.55 7.28
N ARG A 19 -8.23 3.98 8.50
CA ARG A 19 -7.10 4.13 9.44
C ARG A 19 -5.81 3.56 8.86
N GLN A 20 -5.85 2.35 8.32
CA GLN A 20 -4.66 1.72 7.71
C GLN A 20 -4.09 2.56 6.56
N LEU A 21 -4.94 3.15 5.71
CA LEU A 21 -4.49 4.03 4.63
C LEU A 21 -3.89 5.33 5.17
N ALA A 22 -4.50 5.94 6.18
CA ALA A 22 -3.97 7.14 6.83
C ALA A 22 -2.60 6.86 7.48
N ASP A 23 -2.47 5.76 8.22
CA ASP A 23 -1.21 5.33 8.83
C ASP A 23 -0.12 5.09 7.77
N PHE A 24 -0.49 4.47 6.65
CA PHE A 24 0.41 4.24 5.53
C PHE A 24 0.90 5.55 4.90
N GLY A 25 0.01 6.49 4.60
CA GLY A 25 0.36 7.80 4.06
C GLY A 25 1.24 8.61 5.01
N GLU A 26 0.92 8.59 6.31
CA GLU A 26 1.72 9.26 7.34
C GLU A 26 3.13 8.65 7.47
N ASN A 27 3.27 7.33 7.33
CA ASN A 27 4.59 6.71 7.29
C ASN A 27 5.42 7.15 6.07
N ILE A 28 4.80 7.37 4.91
CA ILE A 28 5.48 7.95 3.74
C ILE A 28 5.97 9.37 4.05
N ARG A 29 5.13 10.20 4.68
CA ARG A 29 5.52 11.55 5.13
C ARG A 29 6.69 11.50 6.12
N ARG A 30 6.69 10.55 7.06
CA ARG A 30 7.81 10.36 8.01
C ARG A 30 9.10 9.96 7.31
N TRP A 31 9.06 9.02 6.38
CA TRP A 31 10.23 8.66 5.57
C TRP A 31 10.77 9.83 4.76
N ARG A 32 9.87 10.64 4.20
CA ARG A 32 10.27 11.88 3.53
C ARG A 32 11.02 12.83 4.47
N ALA A 33 10.50 13.01 5.70
CA ALA A 33 11.14 13.84 6.72
C ALA A 33 12.51 13.28 7.17
N VAL A 34 12.62 11.96 7.37
CA VAL A 34 13.90 11.28 7.68
C VAL A 34 14.93 11.53 6.58
N ASN A 35 14.51 11.54 5.32
CA ASN A 35 15.35 11.83 4.17
C ASN A 35 15.62 13.34 3.95
N GLY A 36 15.09 14.22 4.81
CA GLY A 36 15.30 15.67 4.71
C GLY A 36 14.64 16.33 3.49
N MET A 37 13.63 15.69 2.88
CA MET A 37 12.99 16.19 1.66
C MET A 37 11.72 17.01 1.95
N SER A 38 11.54 18.11 1.22
CA SER A 38 10.25 18.77 1.05
C SER A 38 9.30 17.91 0.21
N ALA A 39 7.99 18.17 0.31
CA ALA A 39 7.01 17.48 -0.53
C ALA A 39 7.25 17.72 -2.03
N SER A 40 7.70 18.91 -2.41
CA SER A 40 8.07 19.21 -3.80
C SER A 40 9.24 18.37 -4.28
N GLU A 41 10.32 18.28 -3.49
CA GLU A 41 11.51 17.52 -3.89
C GLU A 41 11.21 16.04 -4.05
N LEU A 42 10.41 15.45 -3.15
CA LEU A 42 10.01 14.05 -3.30
C LEU A 42 9.12 13.84 -4.52
N ALA A 43 8.16 14.74 -4.77
CA ALA A 43 7.28 14.64 -5.93
C ALA A 43 8.09 14.70 -7.24
N ASP A 44 9.02 15.65 -7.33
CA ASP A 44 9.89 15.84 -8.49
C ASP A 44 10.81 14.62 -8.67
N ARG A 45 11.43 14.12 -7.60
CA ARG A 45 12.30 12.93 -7.63
C ARG A 45 11.57 11.65 -8.02
N ALA A 46 10.31 11.51 -7.60
CA ALA A 46 9.46 10.39 -7.95
C ALA A 46 8.76 10.56 -9.31
N ALA A 47 8.97 11.69 -10.00
CA ALA A 47 8.29 12.04 -11.25
C ALA A 47 6.75 11.96 -11.15
N VAL A 48 6.17 12.42 -10.03
CA VAL A 48 4.72 12.48 -9.80
C VAL A 48 4.27 13.92 -9.55
N SER A 49 2.99 14.20 -9.76
CA SER A 49 2.45 15.53 -9.40
C SER A 49 2.46 15.74 -7.88
N ARG A 50 2.60 16.99 -7.43
CA ARG A 50 2.45 17.35 -6.00
C ARG A 50 1.08 16.94 -5.44
N GLN A 51 0.03 17.01 -6.26
CA GLN A 51 -1.31 16.56 -5.88
C GLN A 51 -1.35 15.05 -5.63
N THR A 52 -0.70 14.26 -6.50
CA THR A 52 -0.57 12.81 -6.33
C THR A 52 0.19 12.47 -5.05
N LEU A 53 1.35 13.12 -4.81
CA LEU A 53 2.09 12.89 -3.57
C LEU A 53 1.25 13.26 -2.34
N ARG A 54 0.54 14.39 -2.36
CA ARG A 54 -0.34 14.81 -1.26
C ARG A 54 -1.43 13.77 -0.98
N ALA A 55 -2.10 13.25 -2.00
CA ALA A 55 -3.13 12.22 -1.84
C ALA A 55 -2.57 10.92 -1.26
N ILE A 56 -1.36 10.52 -1.69
CA ILE A 56 -0.64 9.37 -1.14
C ILE A 56 -0.31 9.59 0.34
N GLU A 57 0.31 10.73 0.70
CA GLU A 57 0.65 11.05 2.08
C GLU A 57 -0.57 11.22 3.00
N ALA A 58 -1.74 11.55 2.43
CA ALA A 58 -2.99 11.64 3.17
C ALA A 58 -3.72 10.29 3.29
N GLY A 59 -3.25 9.24 2.61
CA GLY A 59 -3.95 7.95 2.54
C GLY A 59 -5.26 8.00 1.73
N GLU A 60 -5.44 9.03 0.90
CA GLU A 60 -6.65 9.21 0.08
C GLU A 60 -6.59 8.37 -1.21
N GLY A 61 -5.40 7.88 -1.56
CA GLY A 61 -5.17 6.95 -2.65
C GLY A 61 -4.22 7.50 -3.71
N GLY A 62 -4.13 6.74 -4.80
CA GLY A 62 -3.19 6.98 -5.89
C GLY A 62 -3.07 5.71 -6.71
N ARG A 63 -2.49 5.81 -7.90
CA ARG A 63 -2.17 4.61 -8.67
C ARG A 63 -1.00 3.89 -8.00
N ILE A 64 -0.99 2.55 -8.08
CA ILE A 64 0.07 1.71 -7.47
C ILE A 64 1.44 2.05 -8.07
N ASP A 65 1.52 2.31 -9.38
CA ASP A 65 2.77 2.72 -10.04
C ASP A 65 3.34 4.02 -9.44
N SER A 66 2.50 5.02 -9.20
CA SER A 66 2.89 6.29 -8.57
C SER A 66 3.33 6.07 -7.11
N LEU A 67 2.65 5.19 -6.39
CA LEU A 67 3.06 4.82 -5.04
C LEU A 67 4.46 4.18 -5.04
N PHE A 68 4.72 3.22 -5.92
CA PHE A 68 6.03 2.58 -6.00
C PHE A 68 7.14 3.51 -6.49
N ALA A 69 6.83 4.48 -7.36
CA ALA A 69 7.77 5.53 -7.74
C ALA A 69 8.18 6.38 -6.51
N VAL A 70 7.22 6.74 -5.65
CA VAL A 70 7.49 7.46 -4.39
C VAL A 70 8.31 6.61 -3.42
N LEU A 71 7.97 5.33 -3.24
CA LEU A 71 8.74 4.41 -2.38
C LEU A 71 10.18 4.22 -2.91
N GLY A 72 10.37 4.19 -4.23
CA GLY A 72 11.68 4.12 -4.87
C GLY A 72 12.50 5.38 -4.64
N ALA A 73 11.89 6.56 -4.80
CA ALA A 73 12.55 7.84 -4.50
C ALA A 73 12.94 7.99 -3.02
N LEU A 74 12.20 7.32 -2.12
CA LEU A 74 12.52 7.23 -0.69
C LEU A 74 13.55 6.14 -0.34
N GLY A 75 13.89 5.25 -1.28
CA GLY A 75 14.83 4.14 -1.05
C GLY A 75 14.25 2.94 -0.28
N ILE A 76 12.92 2.81 -0.23
CA ILE A 76 12.23 1.76 0.57
C ILE A 76 11.33 0.84 -0.26
N ALA A 77 11.40 0.91 -1.59
CA ALA A 77 10.58 0.07 -2.47
C ALA A 77 10.82 -1.43 -2.23
N ASP A 78 12.07 -1.87 -2.15
CA ASP A 78 12.41 -3.28 -1.92
C ASP A 78 11.92 -3.77 -0.55
N THR A 79 12.01 -2.92 0.47
CA THR A 79 11.45 -3.21 1.80
C THR A 79 9.93 -3.40 1.74
N ALA A 80 9.22 -2.58 0.96
CA ALA A 80 7.78 -2.71 0.78
C ALA A 80 7.42 -4.01 0.03
N VAL A 81 8.17 -4.39 -1.01
CA VAL A 81 8.00 -5.67 -1.72
C VAL A 81 8.27 -6.84 -0.79
N ALA A 82 9.37 -6.80 -0.03
CA ALA A 82 9.72 -7.84 0.93
C ALA A 82 8.67 -7.98 2.05
N GLY A 83 8.02 -6.89 2.45
CA GLY A 83 6.98 -6.88 3.48
C GLY A 83 5.71 -7.65 3.09
N ILE A 84 5.47 -7.86 1.79
CA ILE A 84 4.34 -8.66 1.28
C ILE A 84 4.76 -10.02 0.73
N ASP A 85 6.06 -10.35 0.79
CA ASP A 85 6.58 -11.66 0.41
C ASP A 85 6.16 -12.72 1.43
N PRO A 86 5.31 -13.71 1.06
CA PRO A 86 4.83 -14.71 2.00
C PRO A 86 5.96 -15.62 2.51
N TYR A 87 7.07 -15.77 1.79
CA TYR A 87 8.22 -16.53 2.27
C TYR A 87 8.95 -15.83 3.42
N LYS A 88 8.78 -14.50 3.56
CA LYS A 88 9.31 -13.74 4.70
C LYS A 88 8.40 -13.80 5.93
N SER A 89 7.16 -14.25 5.80
CA SER A 89 6.20 -14.39 6.91
C SER A 89 6.33 -15.75 7.62
N GLU A 90 6.52 -15.75 8.94
CA GLU A 90 6.62 -16.98 9.74
C GLU A 90 5.35 -17.83 9.67
N VAL A 91 4.18 -17.19 9.79
CA VAL A 91 2.89 -17.87 9.73
C VAL A 91 2.65 -18.48 8.34
N ALA A 92 3.00 -17.74 7.28
CA ALA A 92 2.79 -18.23 5.92
C ALA A 92 3.76 -19.36 5.57
N ARG A 93 5.02 -19.32 6.03
CA ARG A 93 6.01 -20.38 5.78
C ARG A 93 5.52 -21.76 6.20
N VAL A 94 4.92 -21.89 7.39
CA VAL A 94 4.36 -23.18 7.85
C VAL A 94 3.32 -23.70 6.87
N ARG A 95 2.43 -22.82 6.39
CA ARG A 95 1.39 -23.19 5.44
C ARG A 95 1.94 -23.52 4.06
N ILE A 96 2.98 -22.81 3.62
CA ILE A 96 3.70 -23.06 2.37
C ILE A 96 4.34 -24.45 2.43
N ASP A 97 5.04 -24.78 3.51
CA ASP A 97 5.69 -26.09 3.70
C ASP A 97 4.67 -27.23 3.64
N GLU A 98 3.48 -27.04 4.22
CA GLU A 98 2.37 -27.99 4.09
C GLU A 98 1.88 -28.15 2.66
N ILE A 99 1.69 -27.05 1.91
CA ILE A 99 1.26 -27.08 0.51
C ILE A 99 2.27 -27.87 -0.33
N LEU A 100 3.56 -27.58 -0.17
CA LEU A 100 4.63 -28.23 -0.91
C LEU A 100 4.77 -29.72 -0.53
N ARG A 101 4.66 -30.06 0.76
CA ARG A 101 4.68 -31.47 1.23
C ARG A 101 3.55 -32.30 0.63
N ASN A 102 2.39 -31.70 0.42
CA ASN A 102 1.22 -32.35 -0.17
C ASN A 102 1.26 -32.39 -1.71
N GLY A 103 2.36 -31.96 -2.33
CA GLY A 103 2.54 -31.96 -3.79
C GLY A 103 1.89 -30.78 -4.51
N GLY A 104 1.46 -29.74 -3.79
CA GLY A 104 0.95 -28.51 -4.38
C GLY A 104 2.05 -27.58 -4.90
N THR A 105 1.68 -26.58 -5.70
CA THR A 105 2.58 -25.54 -6.25
C THR A 105 2.06 -24.13 -5.94
N LEU A 106 2.95 -23.13 -5.90
CA LEU A 106 2.68 -21.71 -5.64
C LEU A 106 3.13 -20.82 -6.79
#